data_AF-A0A7S4HYC3-F1
#
_entry.id   AF-A0A7S4HYC3-F1
#
_cell.length_a   1.000
_cell.length_b   1.000
_cell.length_c   1.000
_cell.angle_alpha   90.00
_cell.angle_beta   90.00
_cell.angle_gamma   90.00
#
_symmetry.space_group_name_H-M   'P 1'
#
loop_
_entity.id
_entity.type
_entity.pdbx_description
1 polymer ?
#
loop_
_entity_poly.entity_id
_entity_poly.type
_entity_poly.pdbx_seq_one_letter_code
_entity_poly.pdbx_strand_id
1 'polypeptide(L)'
;FFDSLPLSMEGVAAQVETQLANSQFEQAIQTLSNIIATANHPFWYCKRSQAYLKTGQAQKAFEDAEKAYQLERSTMACLVRGNALLKLENFEMASACYEEGKYLLQASPNQEIWNQLQRGSVCATLLRNASKSLGKTDIENEFECVLCLKLFYEPATLPCGHTFCRHCVGQSTLFNNKCPLCRTVFHANFKPPVTVTLKNILEKLFPQEYKTREQEVKAEETEESMRLPLFIMGGICFPGEDFPMHVYDPRYRIMLKRVMQGCRQFGLVQVKEDSQHPEGFSIESIGCCMEVQQCETLPDGRSLIQTKAHKRFRILERSMVDGYWVAKVEFIDDVLPKDERELKLAQDLIRRVKQLVGHAITKNDGQQDLSQLEHLATSLEYSIDTPEECALFASKICTLLPISPQLKQPLLEMDSPIDRLRRIISLLERLVGSPNCNLL
;
A
#
# COMPACT_ATOMS: atom_id res chain seq x y z
N PHE A 1 60.58 -16.40 5.82
CA PHE A 1 60.17 -15.96 7.17
C PHE A 1 60.61 -16.91 8.26
N PHE A 2 60.58 -18.23 8.06
CA PHE A 2 61.16 -19.16 9.05
C PHE A 2 62.67 -18.98 9.20
N ASP A 3 63.40 -18.72 8.11
CA ASP A 3 64.87 -18.65 8.11
C ASP A 3 65.50 -17.44 8.83
N SER A 4 64.69 -16.46 9.29
CA SER A 4 65.17 -15.24 9.96
C SER A 4 64.77 -15.13 11.45
N LEU A 5 64.04 -16.11 11.98
CA LEU A 5 63.64 -16.13 13.39
C LEU A 5 64.78 -16.71 14.25
N PRO A 6 65.04 -16.17 15.46
CA PRO A 6 65.95 -16.82 16.41
C PRO A 6 65.44 -18.22 16.75
N LEU A 7 66.35 -19.22 16.79
CA LEU A 7 66.04 -20.61 17.15
C LEU A 7 65.21 -20.74 18.45
N SER A 8 65.41 -19.82 19.41
CA SER A 8 64.67 -19.76 20.67
C SER A 8 63.18 -19.43 20.52
N MET A 9 62.73 -18.97 19.35
CA MET A 9 61.37 -18.50 19.09
C MET A 9 60.57 -19.43 18.16
N GLU A 10 61.19 -20.49 17.61
CA GLU A 10 60.53 -21.43 16.69
C GLU A 10 59.37 -22.18 17.36
N GLY A 11 59.54 -22.59 18.63
CA GLY A 11 58.48 -23.28 19.38
C GLY A 11 57.24 -22.40 19.58
N VAL A 12 57.44 -21.09 19.77
CA VAL A 12 56.36 -20.12 19.91
C VAL A 12 55.70 -19.83 18.56
N ALA A 13 56.47 -19.78 17.48
CA ALA A 13 55.95 -19.65 16.12
C ALA A 13 55.04 -20.85 15.76
N ALA A 14 55.48 -22.08 16.06
CA ALA A 14 54.69 -23.30 15.85
C ALA A 14 53.40 -23.32 16.67
N GLN A 15 53.45 -22.83 17.93
CA GLN A 15 52.26 -22.68 18.77
C GLN A 15 51.24 -21.71 18.14
N VAL A 16 51.69 -20.54 17.68
CA VAL A 16 50.81 -19.55 17.03
C VAL A 16 50.20 -20.11 15.76
N GLU A 17 50.98 -20.82 14.93
CA GLU A 17 50.45 -21.44 13.71
C GLU A 17 49.40 -22.51 14.00
N THR A 18 49.59 -23.28 15.06
CA THR A 18 48.60 -24.25 15.54
C THR A 18 47.33 -23.56 16.03
N GLN A 19 47.44 -22.47 16.78
CA GLN A 19 46.30 -21.68 17.24
C GLN A 19 45.51 -21.08 16.06
N LEU A 20 46.21 -20.56 15.06
CA LEU A 20 45.58 -20.02 13.84
C LEU A 20 44.90 -21.13 13.01
N ALA A 21 45.53 -22.31 12.89
CA ALA A 21 44.96 -23.46 12.19
C ALA A 21 43.69 -23.98 12.89
N ASN A 22 43.68 -23.99 14.22
CA ASN A 22 42.53 -24.41 15.04
C ASN A 22 41.47 -23.31 15.22
N SER A 23 41.56 -22.19 14.49
CA SER A 23 40.64 -21.05 14.58
C SER A 23 40.55 -20.40 15.98
N GLN A 24 41.57 -20.55 16.81
CA GLN A 24 41.68 -19.95 18.14
C GLN A 24 42.24 -18.53 18.04
N PHE A 25 41.57 -17.64 17.31
CA PHE A 25 42.11 -16.34 16.91
C PHE A 25 42.34 -15.39 18.09
N GLU A 26 41.45 -15.35 19.08
CA GLU A 26 41.62 -14.49 20.27
C GLU A 26 42.82 -14.92 21.13
N GLN A 27 42.99 -16.23 21.31
CA GLN A 27 44.15 -16.79 22.00
C GLN A 27 45.44 -16.49 21.24
N ALA A 28 45.43 -16.63 19.91
CA ALA A 28 46.57 -16.25 19.07
C ALA A 28 46.93 -14.76 19.18
N ILE A 29 45.93 -13.87 19.18
CA ILE A 29 46.14 -12.41 19.37
C ILE A 29 46.79 -12.12 20.73
N GLN A 30 46.34 -12.80 21.79
CA GLN A 30 46.91 -12.62 23.13
C GLN A 30 48.38 -13.08 23.17
N THR A 31 48.66 -14.28 22.67
CA THR A 31 50.03 -14.83 22.56
C THR A 31 50.93 -13.88 21.77
N LEU A 32 50.47 -13.42 20.60
CA LEU A 32 51.21 -12.52 19.73
C LEU A 32 51.45 -11.14 20.35
N SER A 33 50.50 -10.62 21.12
CA SER A 33 50.65 -9.32 21.78
C SER A 33 51.71 -9.35 22.88
N ASN A 34 51.81 -10.45 23.63
CA ASN A 34 52.86 -10.65 24.62
C ASN A 34 54.24 -10.74 23.97
N ILE A 35 54.34 -11.41 22.81
CA ILE A 35 55.61 -11.57 22.08
C ILE A 35 56.05 -10.25 21.44
N ILE A 36 55.12 -9.51 20.84
CA ILE A 36 55.44 -8.22 20.20
C ILE A 36 55.98 -7.21 21.22
N ALA A 37 55.56 -7.30 22.49
CA ALA A 37 56.10 -6.48 23.56
C ALA A 37 57.59 -6.76 23.87
N THR A 38 58.09 -7.96 23.57
CA THR A 38 59.47 -8.37 23.87
C THR A 38 60.33 -8.55 22.62
N ALA A 39 59.73 -8.74 21.45
CA ALA A 39 60.41 -8.99 20.18
C ALA A 39 59.74 -8.22 19.02
N ASN A 40 60.39 -7.13 18.59
CA ASN A 40 59.92 -6.30 17.49
C ASN A 40 60.32 -6.88 16.12
N HIS A 41 59.54 -7.85 15.62
CA HIS A 41 59.85 -8.56 14.37
C HIS A 41 58.63 -8.62 13.43
N PRO A 42 58.80 -8.37 12.11
CA PRO A 42 57.70 -8.26 11.14
C PRO A 42 56.81 -9.51 11.05
N PHE A 43 57.36 -10.70 11.29
CA PHE A 43 56.60 -11.95 11.33
C PHE A 43 55.43 -11.92 12.33
N TRP A 44 55.65 -11.42 13.55
CA TRP A 44 54.63 -11.42 14.60
C TRP A 44 53.48 -10.47 14.27
N TYR A 45 53.82 -9.29 13.74
CA TYR A 45 52.83 -8.33 13.26
C TYR A 45 52.02 -8.88 12.09
N CYS A 46 52.65 -9.58 11.13
CA CYS A 46 51.92 -10.22 10.03
C CYS A 46 50.92 -11.27 10.53
N LYS A 47 51.33 -12.14 11.45
CA LYS A 47 50.45 -13.18 12.02
C LYS A 47 49.32 -12.58 12.86
N ARG A 48 49.57 -11.49 13.60
CA ARG A 48 48.53 -10.83 14.41
C ARG A 48 47.54 -10.07 13.54
N SER A 49 48.02 -9.43 12.47
CA SER A 49 47.17 -8.83 11.43
C SER A 49 46.22 -9.88 10.82
N GLN A 50 46.70 -11.07 10.48
CA GLN A 50 45.85 -12.17 9.99
C GLN A 50 44.76 -12.56 11.00
N ALA A 51 45.10 -12.67 12.29
CA ALA A 51 44.14 -12.99 13.34
C ALA A 51 43.09 -11.87 13.53
N TYR A 52 43.49 -10.60 13.45
CA TYR A 52 42.56 -9.46 13.50
C TYR A 52 41.59 -9.45 12.32
N LEU A 53 42.04 -9.80 11.11
CA LEU A 53 41.15 -9.93 9.95
C LEU A 53 40.10 -11.03 10.15
N LYS A 54 40.47 -12.14 10.80
CA LYS A 54 39.54 -13.24 11.09
C LYS A 54 38.51 -12.90 12.18
N THR A 55 38.83 -11.97 13.08
CA THR A 55 37.92 -11.47 14.13
C THR A 55 37.17 -10.19 13.74
N GLY A 56 37.28 -9.73 12.49
CA GLY A 56 36.58 -8.54 11.99
C GLY A 56 37.18 -7.19 12.39
N GLN A 57 38.36 -7.18 13.03
CA GLN A 57 39.03 -5.96 13.50
C GLN A 57 39.95 -5.37 12.41
N ALA A 58 39.37 -4.88 11.32
CA ALA A 58 40.10 -4.44 10.12
C ALA A 58 41.11 -3.30 10.38
N GLN A 59 40.76 -2.32 11.22
CA GLN A 59 41.64 -1.19 11.53
C GLN A 59 42.92 -1.63 12.26
N LYS A 60 42.78 -2.47 13.29
CA LYS A 60 43.94 -3.02 14.03
C LYS A 60 44.78 -3.93 13.13
N ALA A 61 44.14 -4.69 12.24
CA ALA A 61 44.85 -5.50 11.26
C ALA A 61 45.71 -4.64 10.32
N PHE A 62 45.20 -3.48 9.90
CA PHE A 62 45.93 -2.55 9.06
C PHE A 62 47.13 -1.92 9.81
N GLU A 63 46.94 -1.47 11.05
CA GLU A 63 48.03 -0.92 11.86
C GLU A 63 49.19 -1.91 12.04
N ASP A 64 48.89 -3.18 12.29
CA ASP A 64 49.90 -4.23 12.40
C ASP A 64 50.56 -4.55 11.05
N ALA A 65 49.78 -4.61 9.97
CA ALA A 65 50.32 -4.82 8.63
C ALA A 65 51.25 -3.67 8.19
N GLU A 66 50.90 -2.44 8.54
CA GLU A 66 51.69 -1.25 8.27
C GLU A 66 53.01 -1.27 9.06
N LYS A 67 52.96 -1.62 10.36
CA LYS A 67 54.16 -1.82 11.18
C LYS A 67 55.07 -2.91 10.62
N ALA A 68 54.51 -4.04 10.19
CA ALA A 68 55.27 -5.10 9.55
C ALA A 68 55.95 -4.62 8.26
N TYR A 69 55.23 -3.85 7.43
CA TYR A 69 55.74 -3.29 6.18
C TYR A 69 56.85 -2.25 6.40
N GLN A 70 56.74 -1.43 7.45
CA GLN A 70 57.78 -0.47 7.85
C GLN A 70 59.05 -1.14 8.35
N LEU A 71 58.93 -2.26 9.08
CA LEU A 71 60.07 -3.05 9.55
C LEU A 71 60.76 -3.78 8.40
N GLU A 72 59.99 -4.44 7.54
CA GLU A 72 60.51 -5.20 6.41
C GLU A 72 59.50 -5.22 5.25
N ARG A 73 59.91 -4.63 4.11
CA ARG A 73 59.15 -4.68 2.85
C ARG A 73 59.23 -6.08 2.24
N SER A 74 58.40 -6.96 2.78
CA SER A 74 58.32 -8.37 2.40
C SER A 74 57.02 -8.68 1.67
N THR A 75 57.02 -9.79 0.93
CA THR A 75 55.82 -10.30 0.26
C THR A 75 54.66 -10.53 1.22
N MET A 76 54.93 -11.08 2.42
CA MET A 76 53.86 -11.32 3.41
C MET A 76 53.30 -10.02 3.99
N ALA A 77 54.16 -9.03 4.28
CA ALA A 77 53.69 -7.72 4.76
C ALA A 77 52.77 -7.05 3.73
N CYS A 78 53.15 -7.09 2.45
CA CYS A 78 52.31 -6.59 1.36
C CYS A 78 50.97 -7.33 1.25
N LEU A 79 50.97 -8.66 1.40
CA LEU A 79 49.76 -9.49 1.36
C LEU A 79 48.78 -9.15 2.50
N VAL A 80 49.26 -9.10 3.75
CA VAL A 80 48.38 -8.80 4.89
C VAL A 80 47.90 -7.35 4.88
N ARG A 81 48.73 -6.41 4.40
CA ARG A 81 48.37 -5.00 4.23
C ARG A 81 47.29 -4.83 3.16
N GLY A 82 47.45 -5.48 2.01
CA GLY A 82 46.42 -5.51 0.97
C GLY A 82 45.10 -6.08 1.47
N ASN A 83 45.14 -7.17 2.25
CA ASN A 83 43.93 -7.78 2.81
C ASN A 83 43.22 -6.87 3.81
N ALA A 84 43.96 -6.11 4.62
CA ALA A 84 43.39 -5.13 5.54
C ALA A 84 42.80 -3.93 4.81
N LEU A 85 43.49 -3.39 3.80
CA LEU A 85 42.99 -2.30 2.96
C LEU A 85 41.73 -2.69 2.18
N LEU A 86 41.64 -3.92 1.70
CA LEU A 86 40.41 -4.44 1.09
C LEU A 86 39.22 -4.42 2.06
N LYS A 87 39.45 -4.78 3.33
CA LYS A 87 38.42 -4.75 4.37
C LYS A 87 38.03 -3.34 4.81
N LEU A 88 38.92 -2.37 4.61
CA LEU A 88 38.69 -0.94 4.85
C LEU A 88 38.18 -0.21 3.60
N GLU A 89 37.82 -0.94 2.54
CA GLU A 89 37.29 -0.40 1.26
C GLU A 89 38.24 0.56 0.52
N ASN A 90 39.52 0.58 0.89
CA ASN A 90 40.54 1.37 0.21
C ASN A 90 41.16 0.56 -0.93
N PHE A 91 40.37 0.37 -2.00
CA PHE A 91 40.68 -0.53 -3.11
C PHE A 91 41.89 -0.08 -3.93
N GLU A 92 42.16 1.22 -4.01
CA GLU A 92 43.29 1.76 -4.75
C GLU A 92 44.62 1.41 -4.08
N MET A 93 44.74 1.68 -2.77
CA MET A 93 45.93 1.31 -2.01
C MET A 93 46.07 -0.21 -1.89
N ALA A 94 44.96 -0.95 -1.77
CA ALA A 94 44.98 -2.41 -1.72
C ALA A 94 45.57 -3.00 -3.02
N SER A 95 45.13 -2.53 -4.18
CA SER A 95 45.63 -2.96 -5.49
C SER A 95 47.13 -2.71 -5.61
N ALA A 96 47.60 -1.51 -5.25
CA ALA A 96 49.03 -1.18 -5.26
C ALA A 96 49.86 -2.11 -4.36
N CYS A 97 49.36 -2.42 -3.15
CA CYS A 97 50.04 -3.33 -2.22
C CYS A 97 50.18 -4.75 -2.79
N TYR A 98 49.15 -5.28 -3.48
CA TYR A 98 49.23 -6.61 -4.07
C TYR A 98 50.20 -6.67 -5.26
N GLU A 99 50.26 -5.63 -6.09
CA GLU A 99 51.24 -5.56 -7.18
C GLU A 99 52.68 -5.51 -6.65
N GLU A 100 52.92 -4.72 -5.60
CA GLU A 100 54.22 -4.68 -4.94
C GLU A 100 54.61 -6.05 -4.37
N GLY A 101 53.68 -6.73 -3.70
CA GLY A 101 53.90 -8.08 -3.19
C GLY A 101 54.26 -9.09 -4.30
N LYS A 102 53.60 -9.00 -5.46
CA LYS A 102 53.91 -9.85 -6.63
C LYS A 102 55.30 -9.59 -7.19
N TYR A 103 55.72 -8.33 -7.25
CA TYR A 103 57.05 -7.95 -7.69
C TYR A 103 58.13 -8.53 -6.76
N LEU A 104 57.94 -8.41 -5.45
CA LEU A 104 58.88 -8.93 -4.45
C LEU A 104 59.02 -10.46 -4.45
N LEU A 105 57.96 -11.19 -4.83
CA LEU A 105 57.96 -12.66 -4.84
C LEU A 105 58.78 -13.28 -5.99
N GLN A 106 59.13 -12.50 -7.03
CA GLN A 106 59.86 -13.00 -8.22
C GLN A 106 61.24 -13.60 -7.92
N ALA A 107 61.75 -13.47 -6.68
CA ALA A 107 63.03 -14.00 -6.25
C ALA A 107 63.02 -15.49 -5.79
N SER A 108 61.87 -16.11 -5.47
CA SER A 108 61.78 -17.53 -5.03
C SER A 108 60.32 -18.04 -5.04
N PRO A 109 59.96 -19.13 -5.76
CA PRO A 109 58.56 -19.41 -6.10
C PRO A 109 57.80 -20.09 -4.95
N ASN A 110 57.03 -19.32 -4.18
CA ASN A 110 55.92 -19.86 -3.40
C ASN A 110 54.61 -19.65 -4.16
N GLN A 111 54.18 -20.68 -4.89
CA GLN A 111 53.01 -20.66 -5.79
C GLN A 111 51.72 -20.25 -5.05
N GLU A 112 51.57 -20.64 -3.77
CA GLU A 112 50.38 -20.36 -2.98
C GLU A 112 50.26 -18.87 -2.66
N ILE A 113 51.36 -18.24 -2.23
CA ILE A 113 51.40 -16.80 -1.94
C ILE A 113 51.15 -16.00 -3.24
N TRP A 114 51.70 -16.45 -4.37
CA TRP A 114 51.45 -15.82 -5.67
C TRP A 114 49.96 -15.84 -6.02
N ASN A 115 49.29 -16.97 -5.84
CA ASN A 115 47.85 -17.10 -6.08
C ASN A 115 47.03 -16.16 -5.19
N GLN A 116 47.40 -16.02 -3.92
CA GLN A 116 46.71 -15.13 -2.98
C GLN A 116 46.87 -13.66 -3.36
N LEU A 117 48.08 -13.23 -3.74
CA LEU A 117 48.36 -11.87 -4.21
C LEU A 117 47.63 -11.55 -5.53
N GLN A 118 47.63 -12.50 -6.49
CA GLN A 118 46.96 -12.32 -7.77
C GLN A 118 45.44 -12.21 -7.59
N ARG A 119 44.83 -13.05 -6.74
CA ARG A 119 43.41 -12.95 -6.40
C ARG A 119 43.09 -11.62 -5.71
N GLY A 120 43.93 -11.19 -4.77
CA GLY A 120 43.80 -9.90 -4.08
C GLY A 120 43.85 -8.71 -5.04
N SER A 121 44.82 -8.68 -5.96
CA SER A 121 44.97 -7.60 -6.95
C SER A 121 43.76 -7.52 -7.90
N VAL A 122 43.31 -8.66 -8.42
CA VAL A 122 42.13 -8.72 -9.31
C VAL A 122 40.88 -8.25 -8.55
N CYS A 123 40.67 -8.73 -7.32
CA CYS A 123 39.55 -8.32 -6.48
C CYS A 123 39.56 -6.81 -6.21
N ALA A 124 40.71 -6.26 -5.79
CA ALA A 124 40.88 -4.82 -5.54
C ALA A 124 40.61 -3.99 -6.80
N THR A 125 41.10 -4.44 -7.97
CA THR A 125 40.92 -3.75 -9.24
C THR A 125 39.46 -3.76 -9.69
N LEU A 126 38.77 -4.90 -9.55
CA LEU A 126 37.35 -5.02 -9.87
C LEU A 126 36.50 -4.15 -8.95
N LEU A 127 36.74 -4.17 -7.64
CA LEU A 127 36.02 -3.34 -6.67
C LEU A 127 36.30 -1.84 -6.84
N ARG A 128 37.55 -1.48 -7.20
CA ARG A 128 37.91 -0.10 -7.56
C ARG A 128 37.18 0.36 -8.83
N ASN A 129 37.08 -0.50 -9.84
CA ASN A 129 36.38 -0.15 -11.08
C ASN A 129 34.87 -0.11 -10.86
N ALA A 130 34.31 -1.02 -10.07
CA ALA A 130 32.90 -1.02 -9.68
C ALA A 130 32.53 0.24 -8.86
N SER A 131 33.39 0.66 -7.92
CA SER A 131 33.20 1.91 -7.16
C SER A 131 33.38 3.16 -8.01
N LYS A 132 34.15 3.10 -9.12
CA LYS A 132 34.26 4.19 -10.11
C LYS A 132 33.13 4.20 -11.14
N SER A 133 32.52 3.05 -11.45
CA SER A 133 31.48 2.92 -12.47
C SER A 133 30.05 3.03 -11.93
N LEU A 134 29.87 3.00 -10.62
CA LEU A 134 28.56 3.06 -9.98
C LEU A 134 28.55 4.20 -8.95
N GLY A 135 28.23 5.40 -9.40
CA GLY A 135 27.75 6.44 -8.49
C GLY A 135 26.45 5.94 -7.85
N LYS A 136 26.25 6.20 -6.55
CA LYS A 136 25.04 5.77 -5.82
C LYS A 136 23.74 6.21 -6.53
N THR A 137 23.78 7.37 -7.20
CA THR A 137 22.70 7.93 -8.01
C THR A 137 22.41 7.18 -9.31
N ASP A 138 23.39 6.52 -9.93
CA ASP A 138 23.19 5.82 -11.21
C ASP A 138 22.53 4.45 -11.00
N ILE A 139 22.83 3.78 -9.87
CA ILE A 139 22.14 2.54 -9.48
C ILE A 139 20.69 2.82 -9.06
N GLU A 140 20.45 3.90 -8.31
CA GLU A 140 19.11 4.28 -7.86
C GLU A 140 18.14 4.42 -9.04
N ASN A 141 18.60 5.03 -10.15
CA ASN A 141 17.83 5.20 -11.39
C ASN A 141 17.46 3.87 -12.07
N GLU A 142 18.27 2.81 -11.94
CA GLU A 142 17.95 1.48 -12.51
C GLU A 142 16.80 0.79 -11.76
N PHE A 143 16.49 1.24 -10.54
CA PHE A 143 15.45 0.68 -9.69
C PHE A 143 14.20 1.57 -9.56
N GLU A 144 13.97 2.43 -10.55
CA GLU A 144 12.80 3.29 -10.60
C GLU A 144 11.62 2.66 -11.34
N CYS A 145 10.43 2.87 -10.79
CA CYS A 145 9.19 2.52 -11.44
C CYS A 145 8.79 3.59 -12.46
N VAL A 146 8.67 3.22 -13.73
CA VAL A 146 8.25 4.13 -14.81
C VAL A 146 6.84 4.74 -14.66
N LEU A 147 6.02 4.22 -13.74
CA LEU A 147 4.66 4.72 -13.51
C LEU A 147 4.62 5.84 -12.46
N CYS A 148 5.42 5.72 -11.39
CA CYS A 148 5.48 6.73 -10.33
C CYS A 148 6.79 7.51 -10.30
N LEU A 149 7.77 7.14 -11.12
CA LEU A 149 9.11 7.74 -11.24
C LEU A 149 9.84 7.81 -9.89
N LYS A 150 9.68 6.76 -9.09
CA LYS A 150 10.29 6.60 -7.76
C LYS A 150 10.86 5.19 -7.62
N LEU A 151 11.74 4.99 -6.64
CA LEU A 151 12.24 3.67 -6.24
C LEU A 151 11.09 2.65 -6.12
N PHE A 152 11.31 1.45 -6.67
CA PHE A 152 10.38 0.34 -6.56
C PHE A 152 10.01 0.05 -5.10
N TYR A 153 8.72 -0.01 -4.81
CA TYR A 153 8.17 -0.50 -3.56
C TYR A 153 7.28 -1.69 -3.83
N GLU A 154 7.54 -2.81 -3.14
CA GLU A 154 6.94 -4.11 -3.44
C GLU A 154 6.97 -4.40 -4.96
N PRO A 155 8.16 -4.53 -5.57
CA PRO A 155 8.27 -4.69 -7.02
C PRO A 155 7.50 -5.93 -7.50
N ALA A 156 6.82 -5.80 -8.64
CA ALA A 156 6.12 -6.88 -9.33
C ALA A 156 6.61 -6.96 -10.78
N THR A 157 7.31 -8.06 -11.10
CA THR A 157 7.77 -8.35 -12.46
C THR A 157 6.71 -9.13 -13.24
N LEU A 158 6.30 -8.60 -14.39
CA LEU A 158 5.35 -9.22 -15.29
C LEU A 158 5.99 -10.36 -16.10
N PRO A 159 5.21 -11.28 -16.72
CA PRO A 159 5.74 -12.36 -17.56
C PRO A 159 6.63 -11.87 -18.73
N CYS A 160 6.43 -10.64 -19.18
CA CYS A 160 7.27 -9.99 -20.21
C CYS A 160 8.63 -9.49 -19.70
N GLY A 161 8.92 -9.62 -18.41
CA GLY A 161 10.18 -9.19 -17.78
C GLY A 161 10.20 -7.76 -17.24
N HIS A 162 9.20 -6.93 -17.55
CA HIS A 162 9.12 -5.56 -17.02
C HIS A 162 8.65 -5.52 -15.57
N THR A 163 9.26 -4.64 -14.77
CA THR A 163 9.00 -4.49 -13.34
C THR A 163 8.39 -3.14 -13.01
N PHE A 164 7.45 -3.14 -12.06
CA PHE A 164 6.74 -1.95 -11.56
C PHE A 164 6.54 -2.08 -10.05
N CYS A 165 6.15 -1.01 -9.34
CA CYS A 165 5.59 -1.18 -7.99
C CYS A 165 4.29 -2.01 -8.08
N ARG A 166 4.07 -2.96 -7.17
CA ARG A 166 2.86 -3.81 -7.15
C ARG A 166 1.58 -2.98 -7.22
N HIS A 167 1.52 -1.89 -6.44
CA HIS A 167 0.40 -0.96 -6.46
C HIS A 167 0.22 -0.33 -7.86
N CYS A 168 1.27 0.27 -8.43
CA CYS A 168 1.19 0.98 -9.71
C CYS A 168 0.75 0.10 -10.89
N VAL A 169 1.32 -1.11 -11.04
CA VAL A 169 0.89 -2.02 -12.11
C VAL A 169 -0.50 -2.59 -11.86
N GLY A 170 -0.86 -2.84 -10.59
CA GLY A 170 -2.21 -3.24 -10.21
C GLY A 170 -3.24 -2.25 -10.72
N GLN A 171 -3.04 -0.95 -10.45
CA GLN A 171 -3.91 0.13 -10.93
C GLN A 171 -3.97 0.21 -12.46
N SER A 172 -2.82 0.14 -13.14
CA SER A 172 -2.77 0.21 -14.61
C SER A 172 -3.48 -0.97 -15.30
N THR A 173 -3.53 -2.12 -14.65
CA THR A 173 -4.11 -3.35 -15.23
C THR A 173 -5.59 -3.54 -14.96
N LEU A 174 -6.22 -2.64 -14.18
CA LEU A 174 -7.65 -2.67 -13.90
C LEU A 174 -8.52 -2.59 -15.16
N PHE A 175 -8.00 -1.92 -16.18
CA PHE A 175 -8.65 -1.65 -17.45
C PHE A 175 -8.12 -2.50 -18.60
N ASN A 176 -6.90 -3.03 -18.49
CA ASN A 176 -6.20 -3.64 -19.61
C ASN A 176 -5.18 -4.69 -19.14
N ASN A 177 -5.33 -5.92 -19.63
CA ASN A 177 -4.44 -7.05 -19.35
C ASN A 177 -3.11 -6.94 -20.13
N LYS A 178 -2.53 -5.74 -20.24
CA LYS A 178 -1.35 -5.45 -21.06
C LYS A 178 -0.28 -4.75 -20.24
N CYS A 179 0.98 -5.09 -20.49
CA CYS A 179 2.11 -4.41 -19.86
C CYS A 179 2.13 -2.91 -20.23
N PRO A 180 2.27 -1.97 -19.27
CA PRO A 180 2.34 -0.54 -19.56
C PRO A 180 3.51 -0.15 -20.47
N LEU A 181 4.61 -0.91 -20.43
CA LEU A 181 5.83 -0.64 -21.21
C LEU A 181 5.78 -1.26 -22.61
N CYS A 182 5.68 -2.59 -22.70
CA CYS A 182 5.78 -3.31 -23.97
C CYS A 182 4.44 -3.75 -24.57
N ARG A 183 3.32 -3.51 -23.87
CA ARG A 183 1.95 -3.87 -24.29
C ARG A 183 1.68 -5.36 -24.46
N THR A 184 2.62 -6.24 -24.07
CA THR A 184 2.42 -7.69 -24.03
C THR A 184 1.20 -8.03 -23.18
N VAL A 185 0.28 -8.84 -23.73
CA VAL A 185 -0.90 -9.32 -23.01
C VAL A 185 -0.47 -10.35 -21.96
N PHE A 186 -0.99 -10.24 -20.76
CA PHE A 186 -0.80 -11.21 -19.69
C PHE A 186 -2.08 -11.35 -18.87
N HIS A 187 -2.34 -12.54 -18.34
CA HIS A 187 -3.49 -12.75 -17.47
C HIS A 187 -3.16 -12.22 -16.08
N ALA A 188 -3.58 -10.98 -15.81
CA ALA A 188 -3.27 -10.28 -14.57
C ALA A 188 -4.11 -10.79 -13.40
N ASN A 189 -3.46 -11.07 -12.27
CA ASN A 189 -4.11 -10.94 -10.97
C ASN A 189 -4.15 -9.46 -10.61
N PHE A 190 -5.28 -8.98 -10.08
CA PHE A 190 -5.46 -7.59 -9.61
C PHE A 190 -4.35 -7.13 -8.64
N LYS A 191 -3.76 -8.07 -7.90
CA LYS A 191 -2.53 -7.89 -7.12
C LYS A 191 -1.47 -8.86 -7.66
N PRO A 192 -0.56 -8.42 -8.55
CA PRO A 192 0.52 -9.28 -9.00
C PRO A 192 1.45 -9.62 -7.83
N PRO A 193 2.05 -10.82 -7.82
CA PRO A 193 2.92 -11.23 -6.73
C PRO A 193 4.17 -10.35 -6.66
N VAL A 194 4.63 -10.09 -5.45
CA VAL A 194 5.88 -9.37 -5.22
C VAL A 194 7.05 -10.23 -5.65
N THR A 195 7.95 -9.66 -6.44
CA THR A 195 9.25 -10.23 -6.78
C THR A 195 10.16 -10.16 -5.56
N VAL A 196 10.07 -11.18 -4.70
CA VAL A 196 10.74 -11.25 -3.39
C VAL A 196 12.25 -10.99 -3.49
N THR A 197 12.92 -11.55 -4.50
CA THR A 197 14.36 -11.35 -4.70
C THR A 197 14.70 -9.87 -4.89
N LEU A 198 13.92 -9.15 -5.71
CA LEU A 198 14.16 -7.74 -5.96
C LEU A 198 13.82 -6.88 -4.74
N LYS A 199 12.73 -7.19 -4.04
CA LYS A 199 12.43 -6.57 -2.73
C LYS A 199 13.62 -6.69 -1.76
N ASN A 200 14.16 -7.90 -1.58
CA ASN A 200 15.27 -8.15 -0.68
C ASN A 200 16.56 -7.41 -1.08
N ILE A 201 16.78 -7.20 -2.38
CA ILE A 201 17.90 -6.41 -2.91
C ILE A 201 17.68 -4.92 -2.56
N LEU A 202 16.48 -4.40 -2.82
CA LEU A 202 16.13 -3.00 -2.56
C LEU A 202 16.22 -2.64 -1.07
N GLU A 203 15.72 -3.52 -0.19
CA GLU A 203 15.80 -3.33 1.27
C GLU A 203 17.25 -3.31 1.80
N LYS A 204 18.18 -3.96 1.10
CA LYS A 204 19.61 -3.98 1.46
C LYS A 204 20.41 -2.83 0.86
N LEU A 205 20.14 -2.49 -0.41
CA LEU A 205 20.87 -1.44 -1.13
C LEU A 205 20.37 -0.05 -0.77
N PHE A 206 19.06 0.12 -0.54
CA PHE A 206 18.39 1.41 -0.32
C PHE A 206 17.45 1.37 0.89
N PRO A 207 17.97 1.06 2.10
CA PRO A 207 17.13 0.81 3.28
C PRO A 207 16.29 2.01 3.73
N GLN A 208 16.82 3.24 3.59
CA GLN A 208 16.10 4.44 4.02
C GLN A 208 15.05 4.83 3.00
N GLU A 209 15.44 4.85 1.72
CA GLU A 209 14.62 5.21 0.58
C GLU A 209 13.43 4.23 0.45
N TYR A 210 13.68 2.92 0.62
CA TYR A 210 12.63 1.90 0.61
C TYR A 210 11.64 2.08 1.78
N LYS A 211 12.13 2.45 2.97
CA LYS A 211 11.29 2.74 4.13
C LYS A 211 10.46 4.02 3.95
N THR A 212 11.02 5.05 3.31
CA THR A 212 10.26 6.24 2.91
C THR A 212 9.14 5.87 1.95
N ARG A 213 9.42 5.04 0.94
CA ARG A 213 8.39 4.56 0.01
C ARG A 213 7.29 3.75 0.71
N GLU A 214 7.64 2.94 1.72
CA GLU A 214 6.65 2.24 2.55
C GLU A 214 5.68 3.21 3.24
N GLN A 215 6.22 4.30 3.81
CA GLN A 215 5.40 5.32 4.49
C GLN A 215 4.52 6.08 3.51
N GLU A 216 5.05 6.48 2.35
CA GLU A 216 4.30 7.16 1.30
C GLU A 216 3.12 6.31 0.83
N VAL A 217 3.36 5.04 0.49
CA VAL A 217 2.30 4.14 0.00
C VAL A 217 1.26 3.87 1.09
N LYS A 218 1.67 3.69 2.35
CA LYS A 218 0.71 3.54 3.47
C LYS A 218 -0.12 4.80 3.69
N ALA A 219 0.47 5.98 3.55
CA ALA A 219 -0.25 7.24 3.68
C ALA A 219 -1.27 7.42 2.54
N GLU A 220 -0.84 7.17 1.29
CA GLU A 220 -1.72 7.20 0.11
C GLU A 220 -2.88 6.19 0.23
N GLU A 221 -2.60 4.94 0.63
CA GLU A 221 -3.64 3.91 0.86
C GLU A 221 -4.60 4.29 1.99
N THR A 222 -4.09 4.93 3.05
CA THR A 222 -4.94 5.42 4.16
C THR A 222 -5.85 6.56 3.68
N GLU A 223 -5.32 7.50 2.90
CA GLU A 223 -6.10 8.62 2.37
C GLU A 223 -7.13 8.17 1.32
N GLU A 224 -6.77 7.22 0.46
CA GLU A 224 -7.70 6.61 -0.51
C GLU A 224 -8.78 5.78 0.17
N SER A 225 -8.43 4.98 1.19
CA SER A 225 -9.41 4.17 1.95
C SER A 225 -10.41 5.02 2.76
N MET A 226 -10.06 6.27 3.07
CA MET A 226 -10.97 7.24 3.70
C MET A 226 -11.93 7.90 2.70
N ARG A 227 -11.72 7.75 1.40
CA ARG A 227 -12.62 8.31 0.37
C ARG A 227 -13.66 7.28 -0.05
N LEU A 228 -14.94 7.67 0.02
CA LEU A 228 -16.07 6.85 -0.39
C LEU A 228 -16.22 6.94 -1.93
N PRO A 229 -16.19 5.81 -2.66
CA PRO A 229 -16.51 5.79 -4.09
C PRO A 229 -17.97 6.19 -4.32
N LEU A 230 -18.25 7.00 -5.34
CA LEU A 230 -19.59 7.49 -5.64
C LEU A 230 -20.15 6.87 -6.93
N PHE A 231 -21.32 6.26 -6.81
CA PHE A 231 -22.17 5.85 -7.92
C PHE A 231 -23.21 6.93 -8.18
N ILE A 232 -23.18 7.52 -9.37
CA ILE A 232 -24.06 8.64 -9.74
C ILE A 232 -25.14 8.15 -10.68
N MET A 233 -26.41 8.39 -10.34
CA MET A 233 -27.56 8.07 -11.16
C MET A 233 -28.74 9.02 -10.89
N GLY A 234 -29.83 8.91 -11.64
CA GLY A 234 -31.06 9.69 -11.41
C GLY A 234 -31.92 9.19 -10.25
N GLY A 235 -31.57 8.05 -9.63
CA GLY A 235 -32.28 7.47 -8.48
C GLY A 235 -31.69 7.89 -7.13
N ILE A 236 -32.45 7.65 -6.07
CA ILE A 236 -32.11 7.96 -4.67
C ILE A 236 -32.60 6.83 -3.77
N CYS A 237 -31.88 6.56 -2.68
CA CYS A 237 -32.25 5.57 -1.68
C CYS A 237 -32.25 6.15 -0.26
N PHE A 238 -33.03 5.54 0.63
CA PHE A 238 -33.05 5.88 2.05
C PHE A 238 -32.47 4.75 2.91
N PRO A 239 -31.92 5.07 4.11
CA PRO A 239 -31.46 4.06 5.06
C PRO A 239 -32.45 2.90 5.26
N GLY A 240 -31.94 1.68 5.18
CA GLY A 240 -32.71 0.43 5.31
C GLY A 240 -33.26 -0.15 4.02
N GLU A 241 -33.24 0.60 2.91
CA GLU A 241 -33.74 0.16 1.60
C GLU A 241 -32.82 -0.86 0.94
N ASP A 242 -33.38 -1.95 0.44
CA ASP A 242 -32.68 -2.88 -0.45
C ASP A 242 -32.79 -2.36 -1.89
N PHE A 243 -31.64 -2.25 -2.57
CA PHE A 243 -31.55 -1.66 -3.91
C PHE A 243 -30.75 -2.57 -4.85
N PRO A 244 -31.42 -3.46 -5.61
CA PRO A 244 -30.77 -4.25 -6.64
C PRO A 244 -30.36 -3.37 -7.81
N MET A 245 -29.14 -3.54 -8.31
CA MET A 245 -28.66 -2.76 -9.46
C MET A 245 -27.80 -3.56 -10.41
N HIS A 246 -27.91 -3.21 -11.68
CA HIS A 246 -27.10 -3.78 -12.76
C HIS A 246 -25.97 -2.80 -13.12
N VAL A 247 -24.73 -3.19 -12.83
CA VAL A 247 -23.53 -2.41 -13.10
C VAL A 247 -22.94 -2.84 -14.44
N TYR A 248 -23.15 -2.00 -15.46
CA TYR A 248 -22.66 -2.24 -16.82
C TYR A 248 -21.62 -1.23 -17.31
N ASP A 249 -21.64 0.00 -16.80
CA ASP A 249 -20.70 1.06 -17.19
C ASP A 249 -19.26 0.67 -16.81
N PRO A 250 -18.29 0.70 -17.75
CA PRO A 250 -16.88 0.39 -17.51
C PRO A 250 -16.27 1.06 -16.27
N ARG A 251 -16.60 2.32 -15.98
CA ARG A 251 -16.02 3.03 -14.83
C ARG A 251 -16.51 2.47 -13.50
N TYR A 252 -17.80 2.15 -13.41
CA TYR A 252 -18.39 1.58 -12.21
C TYR A 252 -18.10 0.09 -12.03
N ARG A 253 -17.80 -0.64 -13.11
CA ARG A 253 -17.29 -2.03 -13.00
C ARG A 253 -15.97 -2.08 -12.23
N ILE A 254 -15.13 -1.07 -12.39
CA ILE A 254 -13.83 -1.00 -11.71
C ILE A 254 -13.97 -0.47 -10.29
N MET A 255 -14.83 0.52 -10.11
CA MET A 255 -15.30 0.93 -8.79
C MET A 255 -15.78 -0.29 -7.98
N LEU A 256 -16.68 -1.11 -8.54
CA LEU A 256 -17.24 -2.27 -7.86
C LEU A 256 -16.16 -3.32 -7.52
N LYS A 257 -15.22 -3.58 -8.43
CA LYS A 257 -14.08 -4.48 -8.14
C LYS A 257 -13.27 -4.00 -6.93
N ARG A 258 -13.02 -2.70 -6.80
CA ARG A 258 -12.32 -2.10 -5.65
C ARG A 258 -13.15 -2.19 -4.37
N VAL A 259 -14.44 -1.84 -4.46
CA VAL A 259 -15.40 -1.92 -3.36
C VAL A 259 -15.47 -3.35 -2.78
N MET A 260 -15.55 -4.36 -3.64
CA MET A 260 -15.62 -5.77 -3.22
C MET A 260 -14.34 -6.30 -2.55
N GLN A 261 -13.20 -5.66 -2.78
CA GLN A 261 -11.92 -6.01 -2.12
C GLN A 261 -11.68 -5.22 -0.83
N GLY A 262 -12.37 -4.09 -0.67
CA GLY A 262 -12.28 -3.21 0.49
C GLY A 262 -13.47 -3.38 1.42
N CYS A 263 -14.08 -2.25 1.79
CA CYS A 263 -15.16 -2.17 2.78
C CYS A 263 -16.55 -2.57 2.26
N ARG A 264 -16.68 -2.99 1.00
CA ARG A 264 -17.97 -3.30 0.34
C ARG A 264 -18.98 -2.16 0.34
N GLN A 265 -18.54 -0.93 0.57
CA GLN A 265 -19.39 0.25 0.63
C GLN A 265 -19.07 1.25 -0.48
N PHE A 266 -20.12 1.93 -0.97
CA PHE A 266 -20.03 3.06 -1.90
C PHE A 266 -21.19 4.02 -1.64
N GLY A 267 -21.06 5.27 -2.05
CA GLY A 267 -22.12 6.27 -1.94
C GLY A 267 -22.97 6.32 -3.19
N LEU A 268 -24.29 6.29 -3.05
CA LEU A 268 -25.24 6.58 -4.11
C LEU A 268 -25.64 8.07 -4.04
N VAL A 269 -25.48 8.79 -5.14
CA VAL A 269 -25.75 10.24 -5.21
C VAL A 269 -26.58 10.57 -6.45
N GLN A 270 -27.62 11.38 -6.25
CA GLN A 270 -28.50 11.83 -7.32
C GLN A 270 -27.86 12.93 -8.18
N VAL A 271 -28.17 12.93 -9.48
CA VAL A 271 -27.84 14.02 -10.43
C VAL A 271 -28.83 15.18 -10.28
N LYS A 272 -28.34 16.43 -10.34
CA LYS A 272 -29.16 17.65 -10.39
C LYS A 272 -29.74 17.85 -11.79
N GLU A 273 -31.00 18.28 -11.89
CA GLU A 273 -31.67 18.54 -13.18
C GLU A 273 -31.02 19.65 -14.00
N ASP A 274 -30.42 20.67 -13.35
CA ASP A 274 -29.74 21.78 -14.01
C ASP A 274 -28.36 21.36 -14.56
N SER A 275 -28.41 20.62 -15.66
CA SER A 275 -27.28 19.97 -16.33
C SER A 275 -26.62 20.86 -17.40
N GLN A 276 -26.55 22.18 -17.17
CA GLN A 276 -25.72 23.10 -17.97
C GLN A 276 -24.32 23.29 -17.38
N HIS A 277 -23.77 22.29 -16.69
CA HIS A 277 -22.40 22.37 -16.19
C HIS A 277 -21.42 22.09 -17.34
N PRO A 278 -20.39 22.92 -17.55
CA PRO A 278 -19.45 22.78 -18.68
C PRO A 278 -18.67 21.45 -18.74
N GLU A 279 -18.75 20.61 -17.69
CA GLU A 279 -18.07 19.30 -17.58
C GLU A 279 -19.03 18.09 -17.56
N GLY A 280 -20.33 18.26 -17.81
CA GLY A 280 -21.25 17.14 -18.12
C GLY A 280 -22.49 17.00 -17.25
N PHE A 281 -22.39 17.06 -15.92
CA PHE A 281 -23.54 16.96 -14.99
C PHE A 281 -23.18 17.46 -13.58
N SER A 282 -24.16 18.02 -12.85
CA SER A 282 -24.00 18.37 -11.43
C SER A 282 -24.64 17.29 -10.55
N ILE A 283 -24.13 17.09 -9.33
CA ILE A 283 -24.65 16.11 -8.36
C ILE A 283 -25.08 16.78 -7.06
N GLU A 284 -25.93 16.10 -6.32
CA GLU A 284 -26.36 16.52 -4.99
C GLU A 284 -25.24 16.40 -3.95
N SER A 285 -25.34 17.18 -2.87
CA SER A 285 -24.34 17.21 -1.80
C SER A 285 -24.57 16.13 -0.74
N ILE A 286 -25.77 15.58 -0.66
CA ILE A 286 -26.16 14.52 0.26
C ILE A 286 -26.57 13.28 -0.53
N GLY A 287 -26.06 12.13 -0.11
CA GLY A 287 -26.37 10.82 -0.68
C GLY A 287 -26.57 9.76 0.40
N CYS A 288 -26.74 8.50 -0.03
CA CYS A 288 -26.88 7.36 0.87
C CYS A 288 -25.77 6.34 0.63
N CYS A 289 -25.13 5.91 1.71
CA CYS A 289 -24.09 4.88 1.69
C CYS A 289 -24.75 3.51 1.53
N MET A 290 -24.33 2.82 0.49
CA MET A 290 -24.81 1.50 0.09
C MET A 290 -23.75 0.46 0.45
N GLU A 291 -24.19 -0.65 1.03
CA GLU A 291 -23.35 -1.82 1.27
C GLU A 291 -23.72 -2.94 0.28
N VAL A 292 -22.73 -3.52 -0.39
CA VAL A 292 -22.92 -4.65 -1.30
C VAL A 292 -23.08 -5.94 -0.49
N GLN A 293 -24.29 -6.50 -0.47
CA GLN A 293 -24.60 -7.76 0.20
C GLN A 293 -24.23 -8.96 -0.67
N GLN A 294 -24.57 -8.90 -1.96
CA GLN A 294 -24.31 -9.96 -2.93
C GLN A 294 -23.87 -9.36 -4.26
N CYS A 295 -22.95 -10.04 -4.95
CA CYS A 295 -22.45 -9.63 -6.26
C CYS A 295 -22.26 -10.84 -7.16
N GLU A 296 -22.97 -10.87 -8.28
CA GLU A 296 -22.82 -11.85 -9.36
C GLU A 296 -22.19 -11.17 -10.57
N THR A 297 -21.01 -11.64 -11.00
CA THR A 297 -20.33 -11.11 -12.19
C THR A 297 -20.61 -12.00 -13.39
N LEU A 298 -21.17 -11.41 -14.44
CA LEU A 298 -21.50 -12.06 -15.70
C LEU A 298 -20.24 -12.30 -16.56
N PRO A 299 -20.28 -13.22 -17.54
CA PRO A 299 -19.12 -13.53 -18.39
C PRO A 299 -18.57 -12.35 -19.21
N ASP A 300 -19.40 -11.36 -19.53
CA ASP A 300 -18.99 -10.11 -20.20
C ASP A 300 -18.40 -9.06 -19.24
N GLY A 301 -18.36 -9.40 -17.95
CA GLY A 301 -17.85 -8.58 -16.86
C GLY A 301 -18.80 -7.50 -16.37
N ARG A 302 -20.08 -7.51 -16.78
CA ARG A 302 -21.15 -6.77 -16.07
C ARG A 302 -21.44 -7.46 -14.73
N SER A 303 -22.05 -6.75 -13.79
CA SER A 303 -22.38 -7.32 -12.49
C SER A 303 -23.82 -7.02 -12.08
N LEU A 304 -24.51 -8.02 -11.56
CA LEU A 304 -25.76 -7.87 -10.83
C LEU A 304 -25.41 -7.83 -9.35
N ILE A 305 -25.77 -6.74 -8.67
CA ILE A 305 -25.48 -6.58 -7.24
C ILE A 305 -26.76 -6.33 -6.44
N GLN A 306 -26.81 -6.93 -5.26
CA GLN A 306 -27.79 -6.62 -4.22
C GLN A 306 -27.12 -5.71 -3.21
N THR A 307 -27.73 -4.56 -2.96
CA THR A 307 -27.18 -3.57 -2.04
C THR A 307 -28.21 -3.19 -0.99
N LYS A 308 -27.74 -2.77 0.19
CA LYS A 308 -28.58 -2.23 1.24
C LYS A 308 -28.10 -0.85 1.64
N ALA A 309 -29.00 0.11 1.63
CA ALA A 309 -28.76 1.47 2.09
C ALA A 309 -28.61 1.50 3.61
N HIS A 310 -27.61 2.23 4.11
CA HIS A 310 -27.24 2.21 5.54
C HIS A 310 -27.32 3.58 6.20
N LYS A 311 -26.50 4.54 5.75
CA LYS A 311 -26.39 5.87 6.37
C LYS A 311 -26.42 6.97 5.33
N ARG A 312 -26.96 8.12 5.72
CA ARG A 312 -26.87 9.35 4.94
C ARG A 312 -25.46 9.92 5.09
N PHE A 313 -24.96 10.58 4.06
CA PHE A 313 -23.68 11.27 4.13
C PHE A 313 -23.71 12.58 3.36
N ARG A 314 -22.85 13.52 3.77
CA ARG A 314 -22.57 14.78 3.10
C ARG A 314 -21.21 14.72 2.43
N ILE A 315 -21.13 15.16 1.18
CA ILE A 315 -19.87 15.33 0.46
C ILE A 315 -19.17 16.58 0.98
N LEU A 316 -17.94 16.43 1.49
CA LEU A 316 -17.09 17.54 1.93
C LEU A 316 -16.14 17.97 0.81
N GLU A 317 -15.51 16.98 0.16
CA GLU A 317 -14.56 17.17 -0.93
C GLU A 317 -14.73 16.00 -1.90
N ARG A 318 -14.56 16.25 -3.21
CA ARG A 318 -14.65 15.20 -4.23
C ARG A 318 -13.52 15.33 -5.25
N SER A 319 -13.07 14.19 -5.75
CA SER A 319 -12.10 14.09 -6.83
C SER A 319 -12.47 12.94 -7.76
N MET A 320 -11.83 12.86 -8.92
CA MET A 320 -12.08 11.82 -9.91
C MET A 320 -10.94 10.81 -9.90
N VAL A 321 -11.29 9.53 -9.85
CA VAL A 321 -10.34 8.42 -9.89
C VAL A 321 -10.83 7.44 -10.95
N ASP A 322 -10.04 7.28 -12.00
CA ASP A 322 -10.32 6.42 -13.15
C ASP A 322 -11.75 6.52 -13.74
N GLY A 323 -12.24 7.75 -13.86
CA GLY A 323 -13.52 8.07 -14.51
C GLY A 323 -14.77 7.96 -13.63
N TYR A 324 -14.63 7.58 -12.35
CA TYR A 324 -15.71 7.70 -11.37
C TYR A 324 -15.31 8.66 -10.24
N TRP A 325 -16.31 9.19 -9.54
CA TRP A 325 -16.09 10.15 -8.46
C TRP A 325 -15.79 9.42 -7.14
N VAL A 326 -14.87 9.97 -6.36
CA VAL A 326 -14.63 9.58 -4.97
C VAL A 326 -14.79 10.82 -4.10
N ALA A 327 -15.23 10.65 -2.86
CA ALA A 327 -15.44 11.80 -1.97
C ALA A 327 -14.97 11.53 -0.54
N LYS A 328 -14.43 12.57 0.08
CA LYS A 328 -14.37 12.67 1.53
C LYS A 328 -15.77 13.03 2.02
N VAL A 329 -16.31 12.21 2.91
CA VAL A 329 -17.70 12.34 3.36
C VAL A 329 -17.80 12.48 4.87
N GLU A 330 -18.86 13.14 5.32
CA GLU A 330 -19.31 13.18 6.71
C GLU A 330 -20.62 12.39 6.80
N PHE A 331 -20.67 11.37 7.66
CA PHE A 331 -21.92 10.63 7.88
C PHE A 331 -22.88 11.42 8.76
N ILE A 332 -24.17 11.35 8.42
CA ILE A 332 -25.25 12.09 9.08
C ILE A 332 -26.19 11.08 9.74
N ASP A 333 -26.44 11.27 11.04
CA ASP A 333 -27.46 10.53 11.80
C ASP A 333 -28.70 11.41 12.02
N ASP A 334 -29.87 10.79 12.24
CA ASP A 334 -31.12 11.52 12.50
C ASP A 334 -31.09 12.20 13.88
N VAL A 335 -31.64 13.41 13.96
CA VAL A 335 -31.88 14.10 15.24
C VAL A 335 -33.15 13.52 15.85
N LEU A 336 -32.97 12.54 16.73
CA LEU A 336 -34.09 11.83 17.35
C LEU A 336 -34.94 12.72 18.27
N PRO A 337 -36.25 12.44 18.41
CA PRO A 337 -37.11 13.07 19.41
C PRO A 337 -36.47 13.04 20.80
N LYS A 338 -36.33 14.22 21.42
CA LYS A 338 -35.54 14.39 22.66
C LYS A 338 -36.32 14.10 23.93
N ASP A 339 -37.64 14.29 23.89
CA ASP A 339 -38.53 14.15 25.03
C ASP A 339 -39.85 13.46 24.66
N GLU A 340 -40.65 13.14 25.68
CA GLU A 340 -41.93 12.47 25.53
C GLU A 340 -42.94 13.27 24.70
N ARG A 341 -42.82 14.61 24.66
CA ARG A 341 -43.73 15.47 23.88
C ARG A 341 -43.41 15.36 22.40
N GLU A 342 -42.12 15.43 22.04
CA GLU A 342 -41.66 15.24 20.66
C GLU A 342 -41.96 13.82 20.15
N LEU A 343 -41.77 12.80 21.01
CA LEU A 343 -42.10 11.42 20.67
C LEU A 343 -43.61 11.26 20.40
N LYS A 344 -44.46 11.81 21.27
CA LYS A 344 -45.92 11.79 21.08
C LYS A 344 -46.35 12.50 19.80
N LEU A 345 -45.72 13.64 19.49
CA LEU A 345 -45.95 14.35 18.23
C LEU A 345 -45.56 13.49 17.01
N ALA A 346 -44.41 12.82 17.06
CA ALA A 346 -43.98 11.90 16.01
C ALA A 346 -45.00 10.76 15.81
N GLN A 347 -45.47 10.15 16.90
CA GLN A 347 -46.50 9.10 16.86
C GLN A 347 -47.82 9.59 16.25
N ASP A 348 -48.26 10.81 16.57
CA ASP A 348 -49.47 11.40 15.99
C ASP A 348 -49.30 11.68 14.48
N LEU A 349 -48.14 12.18 14.05
CA LEU A 349 -47.82 12.36 12.64
C LEU A 349 -47.78 11.03 11.87
N ILE A 350 -47.19 10.00 12.46
CA ILE A 350 -47.16 8.63 11.91
C ILE A 350 -48.59 8.11 11.75
N ARG A 351 -49.45 8.27 12.77
CA ARG A 351 -50.86 7.87 12.68
C ARG A 351 -51.56 8.58 11.52
N ARG A 352 -51.28 9.86 11.32
CA ARG A 352 -51.79 10.64 10.19
C ARG A 352 -51.27 10.13 8.84
N VAL A 353 -49.98 9.79 8.72
CA VAL A 353 -49.41 9.16 7.51
C VAL A 353 -50.12 7.84 7.22
N LYS A 354 -50.26 6.95 8.21
CA LYS A 354 -50.98 5.66 8.05
C LYS A 354 -52.42 5.88 7.55
N GLN A 355 -53.13 6.86 8.11
CA GLN A 355 -54.48 7.22 7.66
C GLN A 355 -54.49 7.69 6.20
N LEU A 356 -53.60 8.62 5.81
CA LEU A 356 -53.56 9.16 4.45
C LEU A 356 -53.21 8.09 3.41
N VAL A 357 -52.26 7.21 3.72
CA VAL A 357 -51.91 6.06 2.88
C VAL A 357 -53.12 5.13 2.72
N GLY A 358 -53.83 4.82 3.81
CA GLY A 358 -55.07 4.02 3.75
C GLY A 358 -56.15 4.66 2.86
N HIS A 359 -56.36 5.97 2.96
CA HIS A 359 -57.31 6.69 2.09
C HIS A 359 -56.88 6.64 0.62
N ALA A 360 -55.58 6.80 0.34
CA ALA A 360 -55.04 6.74 -1.02
C ALA A 360 -55.31 5.38 -1.68
N ILE A 361 -55.14 4.29 -0.93
CA ILE A 361 -55.43 2.92 -1.39
C ILE A 361 -56.93 2.78 -1.73
N THR A 362 -57.83 3.16 -0.81
CA THR A 362 -59.29 3.01 -1.01
C THR A 362 -59.85 3.84 -2.17
N LYS A 363 -59.24 4.99 -2.48
CA LYS A 363 -59.74 5.90 -3.53
C LYS A 363 -59.34 5.44 -4.94
N ASN A 364 -58.28 4.64 -5.06
CA ASN A 364 -57.68 4.24 -6.33
C ASN A 364 -57.91 2.75 -6.69
N ASP A 365 -58.87 2.07 -6.04
CA ASP A 365 -59.24 0.65 -6.20
C ASP A 365 -59.86 0.30 -7.58
N GLY A 366 -59.24 0.81 -8.66
CA GLY A 366 -59.66 0.67 -10.05
C GLY A 366 -58.62 1.10 -11.10
N GLN A 367 -57.47 1.65 -10.72
CA GLN A 367 -56.36 1.94 -11.65
C GLN A 367 -55.13 1.07 -11.31
N GLN A 368 -54.66 0.31 -12.32
CA GLN A 368 -53.53 -0.62 -12.23
C GLN A 368 -52.20 0.12 -11.99
N ASP A 369 -51.73 0.12 -10.73
CA ASP A 369 -50.31 0.05 -10.29
C ASP A 369 -50.13 0.60 -8.86
N LEU A 370 -50.77 -0.03 -7.85
CA LEU A 370 -50.60 0.37 -6.44
C LEU A 370 -50.19 -0.77 -5.49
N SER A 371 -49.65 -1.88 -6.02
CA SER A 371 -49.10 -2.98 -5.22
C SER A 371 -48.04 -2.49 -4.20
N GLN A 372 -47.32 -1.42 -4.51
CA GLN A 372 -46.37 -0.76 -3.60
C GLN A 372 -47.05 -0.11 -2.39
N LEU A 373 -48.26 0.47 -2.54
CA LEU A 373 -49.05 1.06 -1.44
C LEU A 373 -49.71 0.00 -0.55
N GLU A 374 -50.07 -1.16 -1.11
CA GLU A 374 -50.60 -2.29 -0.34
C GLU A 374 -49.50 -2.96 0.51
N HIS A 375 -48.31 -3.20 -0.08
CA HIS A 375 -47.13 -3.67 0.67
C HIS A 375 -46.69 -2.68 1.75
N LEU A 376 -46.87 -1.38 1.48
CA LEU A 376 -46.75 -0.29 2.45
C LEU A 376 -47.71 -0.53 3.63
N ALA A 377 -49.02 -0.64 3.40
CA ALA A 377 -49.99 -0.79 4.48
C ALA A 377 -49.67 -1.96 5.44
N THR A 378 -49.33 -3.13 4.89
CA THR A 378 -48.93 -4.33 5.66
C THR A 378 -47.62 -4.12 6.41
N SER A 379 -46.67 -3.39 5.81
CA SER A 379 -45.36 -3.07 6.42
C SER A 379 -45.41 -2.04 7.54
N LEU A 380 -46.57 -1.39 7.75
CA LEU A 380 -46.79 -0.29 8.69
C LEU A 380 -47.60 -0.70 9.92
N GLU A 381 -47.85 -1.99 10.16
CA GLU A 381 -48.69 -2.46 11.27
C GLU A 381 -48.02 -2.43 12.65
N TYR A 382 -46.70 -2.27 12.73
CA TYR A 382 -45.97 -2.23 14.00
C TYR A 382 -46.27 -0.96 14.82
N SER A 383 -46.34 -1.13 16.15
CA SER A 383 -46.31 -0.02 17.11
C SER A 383 -44.95 0.67 17.04
N ILE A 384 -44.93 1.96 17.33
CA ILE A 384 -43.72 2.78 17.34
C ILE A 384 -43.62 3.36 18.72
N ASP A 385 -42.74 2.77 19.49
CA ASP A 385 -42.61 3.00 20.91
C ASP A 385 -41.30 3.72 21.24
N THR A 386 -40.33 3.72 20.32
CA THR A 386 -39.01 4.35 20.48
C THR A 386 -38.74 5.49 19.49
N PRO A 387 -37.91 6.49 19.87
CA PRO A 387 -37.45 7.55 18.97
C PRO A 387 -36.76 7.02 17.69
N GLU A 388 -36.00 5.93 17.79
CA GLU A 388 -35.30 5.28 16.68
C GLU A 388 -36.28 4.65 15.67
N GLU A 389 -37.34 4.02 16.16
CA GLU A 389 -38.40 3.48 15.30
C GLU A 389 -39.13 4.58 14.53
N CYS A 390 -39.29 5.79 15.10
CA CYS A 390 -39.83 6.93 14.38
C CYS A 390 -38.96 7.33 13.18
N ALA A 391 -37.64 7.39 13.38
CA ALA A 391 -36.67 7.70 12.33
C ALA A 391 -36.65 6.65 11.21
N LEU A 392 -36.67 5.37 11.60
CA LEU A 392 -36.73 4.25 10.66
C LEU A 392 -38.04 4.28 9.85
N PHE A 393 -39.18 4.53 10.50
CA PHE A 393 -40.47 4.64 9.83
C PHE A 393 -40.49 5.78 8.81
N ALA A 394 -39.99 6.97 9.20
CA ALA A 394 -39.95 8.12 8.31
C ALA A 394 -39.11 7.83 7.06
N SER A 395 -37.98 7.13 7.22
CA SER A 395 -37.13 6.70 6.10
C SER A 395 -37.83 5.66 5.22
N LYS A 396 -38.45 4.65 5.82
CA LYS A 396 -39.16 3.57 5.11
C LYS A 396 -40.36 4.09 4.30
N ILE A 397 -41.08 5.10 4.78
CA ILE A 397 -42.15 5.71 3.98
C ILE A 397 -41.58 6.41 2.74
N CYS A 398 -40.42 7.07 2.85
CA CYS A 398 -39.83 7.78 1.71
C CYS A 398 -39.44 6.85 0.56
N THR A 399 -38.98 5.62 0.87
CA THR A 399 -38.64 4.63 -0.16
C THR A 399 -39.87 4.27 -0.99
N LEU A 400 -41.02 4.11 -0.32
CA LEU A 400 -42.25 3.61 -0.90
C LEU A 400 -43.16 4.70 -1.49
N LEU A 401 -42.87 5.99 -1.27
CA LEU A 401 -43.64 7.08 -1.88
C LEU A 401 -43.50 7.05 -3.42
N PRO A 402 -44.61 7.05 -4.17
CA PRO A 402 -44.60 7.09 -5.64
C PRO A 402 -44.43 8.52 -6.15
N ILE A 403 -43.29 9.14 -5.81
CA ILE A 403 -42.94 10.50 -6.24
C ILE A 403 -41.59 10.50 -6.95
N SER A 404 -41.38 11.49 -7.81
CA SER A 404 -40.11 11.70 -8.50
C SER A 404 -38.89 11.77 -7.53
N PRO A 405 -37.72 11.22 -7.90
CA PRO A 405 -36.51 11.28 -7.07
C PRO A 405 -36.12 12.69 -6.61
N GLN A 406 -36.37 13.70 -7.45
CA GLN A 406 -36.16 15.12 -7.18
C GLN A 406 -36.98 15.61 -5.97
N LEU A 407 -38.21 15.11 -5.80
CA LEU A 407 -39.03 15.41 -4.63
C LEU A 407 -38.61 14.58 -3.40
N LYS A 408 -37.94 13.44 -3.60
CA LYS A 408 -37.35 12.63 -2.51
C LYS A 408 -36.04 13.23 -1.97
N GLN A 409 -35.23 13.90 -2.79
CA GLN A 409 -33.96 14.47 -2.35
C GLN A 409 -34.08 15.38 -1.12
N PRO A 410 -35.00 16.36 -1.06
CA PRO A 410 -35.19 17.17 0.16
C PRO A 410 -35.57 16.35 1.39
N LEU A 411 -36.24 15.20 1.24
CA LEU A 411 -36.57 14.31 2.37
C LEU A 411 -35.33 13.60 2.91
N LEU A 412 -34.38 13.24 2.03
CA LEU A 412 -33.10 12.65 2.42
C LEU A 412 -32.23 13.67 3.17
N GLU A 413 -32.30 14.94 2.78
CA GLU A 413 -31.54 16.04 3.38
C GLU A 413 -32.04 16.47 4.75
N MET A 414 -33.30 16.18 5.11
CA MET A 414 -33.87 16.51 6.42
C MET A 414 -33.29 15.62 7.52
N ASP A 415 -32.77 16.21 8.59
CA ASP A 415 -32.20 15.46 9.73
C ASP A 415 -33.23 15.10 10.81
N SER A 416 -34.32 15.85 10.88
CA SER A 416 -35.40 15.66 11.86
C SER A 416 -36.46 14.72 11.27
N PRO A 417 -36.73 13.57 11.89
CA PRO A 417 -37.77 12.66 11.41
C PRO A 417 -39.17 13.28 11.55
N ILE A 418 -39.38 14.17 12.52
CA ILE A 418 -40.65 14.91 12.69
C ILE A 418 -40.89 15.83 11.49
N ASP A 419 -39.87 16.59 11.07
CA ASP A 419 -40.01 17.51 9.93
C ASP A 419 -40.13 16.74 8.61
N ARG A 420 -39.40 15.62 8.49
CA ARG A 420 -39.54 14.67 7.37
C ARG A 420 -40.98 14.15 7.29
N LEU A 421 -41.58 13.71 8.41
CA LEU A 421 -42.97 13.25 8.48
C LEU A 421 -43.98 14.34 8.11
N ARG A 422 -43.80 15.58 8.59
CA ARG A 422 -44.66 16.72 8.19
C ARG A 422 -44.61 16.95 6.69
N ARG A 423 -43.41 16.89 6.09
CA ARG A 423 -43.24 17.05 4.65
C ARG A 423 -43.91 15.91 3.88
N ILE A 424 -43.74 14.67 4.33
CA ILE A 424 -44.42 13.50 3.78
C ILE A 424 -45.93 13.68 3.79
N ILE A 425 -46.52 14.13 4.91
CA ILE A 425 -47.96 14.39 5.02
C ILE A 425 -48.41 15.41 3.96
N SER A 426 -47.69 16.53 3.83
CA SER A 426 -48.01 17.56 2.83
C SER A 426 -47.96 17.02 1.39
N LEU A 427 -47.02 16.12 1.08
CA LEU A 427 -46.93 15.46 -0.23
C LEU A 427 -48.07 14.46 -0.44
N LEU A 428 -48.40 13.65 0.57
CA LEU A 428 -49.50 12.69 0.52
C LEU A 428 -50.86 13.39 0.36
N GLU A 429 -51.10 14.49 1.06
CA GLU A 429 -52.34 15.26 0.92
C GLU A 429 -52.51 15.83 -0.49
N ARG A 430 -51.42 16.25 -1.13
CA ARG A 430 -51.43 16.67 -2.54
C ARG A 430 -51.70 15.51 -3.49
N LEU A 431 -51.12 14.34 -3.24
CA LEU A 431 -51.36 13.12 -4.03
C LEU A 431 -52.82 12.67 -3.94
N VAL A 432 -53.39 12.62 -2.73
CA VAL A 432 -54.79 12.23 -2.50
C VAL A 432 -55.78 13.28 -3.05
N GLY A 433 -55.40 14.56 -3.01
CA GLY A 433 -56.21 15.67 -3.50
C GLY A 433 -56.20 15.86 -5.03
N SER A 434 -55.19 15.36 -5.74
CA SER A 434 -55.08 15.47 -7.20
C SER A 434 -55.99 14.46 -7.92
N PRO A 435 -56.79 14.87 -8.93
CA PRO A 435 -57.59 13.94 -9.74
C PRO A 435 -56.76 13.09 -10.71
N ASN A 436 -55.49 13.40 -10.92
CA ASN A 436 -54.53 12.60 -11.69
C ASN A 436 -53.39 12.15 -10.76
N CYS A 437 -53.46 10.91 -10.26
CA CYS A 437 -52.44 10.33 -9.37
C CYS A 437 -51.08 10.07 -10.05
N ASN A 438 -50.97 10.24 -11.37
CA ASN A 438 -49.78 9.86 -12.16
C ASN A 438 -48.71 10.96 -12.31
N LEU A 439 -48.86 12.12 -11.68
CA LEU A 439 -47.98 13.28 -11.91
C LEU A 439 -47.63 14.02 -10.61
N LEU A 440 -46.62 13.52 -9.88
CA LEU A 440 -45.76 14.33 -8.99
C LEU A 440 -44.31 13.81 -8.97
#